data_AF-A0A9P0H742-F1
#
_entry.id   AF-A0A9P0H742-F1
#
_cell.length_a   1.000
_cell.length_b   1.000
_cell.length_c   1.000
_cell.angle_alpha   90.00
_cell.angle_beta   90.00
_cell.angle_gamma   90.00
#
_symmetry.space_group_name_H-M   'P 1'
#
loop_
_entity.id
_entity.type
_entity.pdbx_description
1 polymer ?
#
loop_
_entity_poly.entity_id
_entity_poly.type
_entity_poly.pdbx_seq_one_letter_code
_entity_poly.pdbx_strand_id
1 'polypeptide(L)' 'MENATKFCYESGIWDNRTDYDLCQEKADILSTLTAADIEMTTVIYAIGYALSLIALSVALFIFIYFK' A
#
# COMPACT_ATOMS: atom_id res chain seq x y z
N MET A 1 2.48 -21.44 11.82
CA MET A 1 2.90 -21.21 13.21
C MET A 1 4.39 -21.32 13.23
N GLU A 2 5.05 -20.19 13.47
CA GLU A 2 6.51 -20.09 13.43
C GLU A 2 7.05 -19.96 14.84
N ASN A 3 8.16 -20.65 15.14
CA ASN A 3 8.69 -20.75 16.49
C ASN A 3 9.80 -19.72 16.68
N ALA A 4 9.60 -18.79 17.61
CA ALA A 4 10.68 -17.94 18.09
C ALA A 4 11.53 -18.70 19.12
N THR A 5 12.85 -18.64 19.01
CA THR A 5 13.76 -19.33 19.94
C THR A 5 14.60 -18.31 20.71
N LYS A 6 14.71 -18.48 22.02
CA LYS A 6 15.56 -17.64 22.87
C LYS A 6 16.52 -18.53 23.66
N PHE A 7 17.81 -18.18 23.64
CA PHE A 7 18.83 -18.96 24.35
C PHE A 7 18.85 -18.60 25.84
N CYS A 8 19.00 -19.60 26.70
CA CYS A 8 19.15 -19.44 28.15
C CYS A 8 20.53 -19.96 28.56
N TYR A 9 21.31 -19.13 29.26
CA TYR A 9 22.60 -19.55 29.81
C TYR A 9 22.41 -20.50 30.99
N GLU A 10 23.38 -21.38 31.25
CA GLU A 10 23.36 -22.29 32.42
C GLU A 10 23.34 -21.54 33.77
N SER A 11 23.70 -20.25 33.77
CA SER A 11 23.53 -19.33 34.89
C SER A 11 22.08 -18.90 35.15
N GLY A 12 21.13 -19.34 34.32
CA GLY A 12 19.70 -19.01 34.42
C GLY A 12 19.31 -17.65 33.82
N ILE A 13 20.25 -16.97 33.15
CA ILE A 13 20.02 -15.67 32.52
C ILE A 13 19.71 -15.88 31.04
N TRP A 14 18.70 -15.18 30.53
CA TRP A 14 18.37 -15.22 29.11
C TRP A 14 19.37 -14.40 28.30
N ASP A 15 19.78 -14.93 27.15
CA ASP A 15 20.55 -14.18 26.18
C ASP A 15 19.75 -12.97 25.69
N ASN A 16 20.45 -11.87 25.43
CA ASN A 16 19.85 -10.62 24.99
C ASN A 16 19.34 -10.71 23.54
N ARG A 17 19.81 -11.69 22.78
CA ARG A 17 19.34 -11.98 21.43
C ARG A 17 18.24 -13.04 21.46
N THR A 18 17.09 -12.68 20.93
CA THR A 18 16.01 -13.62 20.61
C THR A 18 15.99 -13.81 19.11
N ASP A 19 15.96 -15.06 18.67
CA ASP A 19 15.91 -15.40 17.26
C ASP A 19 14.44 -15.42 16.80
N TYR A 20 14.10 -14.40 16.01
CA TYR A 20 12.80 -14.21 15.38
C TYR A 20 12.89 -14.40 13.86
N ASP A 21 13.99 -14.95 13.33
CA ASP A 21 14.21 -15.12 11.88
C ASP A 21 13.09 -15.95 11.25
N LEU A 22 12.59 -16.93 12.02
CA LEU A 22 11.46 -17.75 11.65
C LEU A 22 10.12 -17.03 11.77
N CYS A 23 9.97 -15.95 12.53
CA CYS A 23 8.69 -15.24 12.73
C CYS A 23 8.57 -13.95 11.93
N GLN A 24 9.58 -13.62 11.12
CA GLN A 24 9.52 -12.45 10.28
C GLN A 24 8.52 -12.77 9.17
N GLU A 25 7.39 -12.05 9.14
CA GLU A 25 6.44 -12.09 8.02
C GLU A 25 7.26 -11.97 6.74
N LYS A 26 7.42 -13.10 6.06
CA LYS A 26 8.20 -13.22 4.84
C LYS A 26 7.53 -12.28 3.87
N ALA A 27 8.09 -11.07 3.70
CA ALA A 27 7.46 -9.94 3.03
C ALA A 27 6.77 -10.45 1.78
N ASP A 28 5.46 -10.67 1.91
CA ASP A 28 4.73 -11.42 0.91
C ASP A 28 4.77 -10.53 -0.31
N ILE A 29 5.14 -11.09 -1.46
CA ILE A 29 5.30 -10.32 -2.70
C ILE A 29 3.96 -9.62 -3.03
N LEU A 30 2.85 -10.18 -2.52
CA LEU A 30 1.50 -9.64 -2.51
C LEU A 30 1.33 -8.33 -1.72
N SER A 31 2.05 -8.15 -0.60
CA SER A 31 2.03 -6.93 0.22
C SER A 31 2.74 -5.75 -0.46
N THR A 32 3.65 -6.03 -1.41
CA THR A 32 4.30 -5.02 -2.26
C THR A 32 3.46 -4.61 -3.46
N LEU A 33 2.61 -5.51 -3.99
CA LEU A 33 1.69 -5.21 -5.08
C LEU A 33 0.61 -4.21 -4.64
N THR A 34 0.16 -4.27 -3.40
CA THR A 34 -0.95 -3.42 -2.93
C THR A 34 -0.61 -1.93 -2.90
N ALA A 35 0.59 -1.50 -2.48
CA ALA A 35 0.88 -0.07 -2.44
C ALA A 35 1.06 0.55 -3.84
N ALA A 36 1.87 -0.08 -4.70
CA ALA A 36 2.22 0.48 -6.01
C ALA A 36 1.09 0.37 -7.03
N ASP A 37 0.30 -0.71 -7.01
CA ASP A 37 -0.84 -0.86 -7.92
C ASP A 37 -2.01 0.06 -7.53
N ILE A 38 -2.21 0.30 -6.23
CA ILE A 38 -3.18 1.28 -5.74
C ILE A 38 -2.78 2.71 -6.17
N GLU A 39 -1.49 3.04 -6.15
CA GLU A 39 -1.02 4.34 -6.62
C GLU A 39 -1.28 4.56 -8.11
N MET A 40 -0.97 3.57 -8.97
CA MET A 40 -1.20 3.68 -10.41
C MET A 40 -2.67 3.82 -10.77
N THR A 41 -3.53 2.99 -10.18
CA THR A 41 -4.98 3.04 -10.43
C THR A 41 -5.57 4.37 -9.99
N THR A 42 -5.16 4.88 -8.82
CA THR A 42 -5.61 6.18 -8.30
C THR A 42 -5.26 7.34 -9.23
N VAL A 43 -4.04 7.36 -9.78
CA VAL A 43 -3.60 8.41 -10.71
C VAL A 43 -4.43 8.37 -12.00
N ILE A 44 -4.68 7.19 -12.56
CA ILE A 44 -5.48 7.03 -13.77
C ILE A 44 -6.91 7.52 -13.55
N TYR A 45 -7.54 7.15 -12.43
CA TYR A 45 -8.87 7.64 -12.07
C TYR A 45 -8.89 9.16 -11.89
N ALA A 46 -7.91 9.73 -11.20
CA ALA A 46 -7.82 11.18 -10.99
C ALA A 46 -7.75 11.96 -12.31
N ILE A 47 -6.91 11.51 -13.25
CA ILE A 47 -6.77 12.15 -14.57
C ILE A 47 -8.06 11.99 -15.37
N GLY A 48 -8.66 10.79 -15.37
CA GLY A 48 -9.91 10.53 -16.09
C GLY A 48 -11.06 11.41 -15.60
N TYR A 49 -11.20 11.59 -14.29
CA TYR A 49 -12.20 12.47 -13.70
C TYR A 49 -11.92 13.95 -13.98
N ALA A 50 -10.67 14.39 -13.91
CA ALA A 50 -10.30 15.77 -14.24
C ALA A 50 -10.66 16.12 -15.70
N LEU A 51 -10.31 15.24 -16.64
CA LEU A 51 -10.67 15.41 -18.06
C LEU A 51 -12.19 15.41 -18.28
N SER A 52 -12.90 14.51 -17.62
CA SER A 52 -14.37 14.43 -17.70
C SER A 52 -15.04 15.70 -17.17
N LEU A 53 -14.56 16.24 -16.04
CA LEU A 53 -15.07 17.50 -15.47
C LEU A 53 -14.81 18.69 -16.40
N ILE A 54 -13.63 18.76 -17.03
CA ILE A 54 -13.33 19.82 -18.01
C ILE A 54 -14.27 19.70 -19.21
N ALA A 55 -14.43 18.51 -19.77
CA ALA A 55 -15.29 18.28 -20.93
C ALA A 55 -16.75 18.67 -20.64
N LEU A 56 -17.29 18.23 -19.48
CA LEU A 56 -18.65 18.58 -19.06
C LEU A 56 -18.81 20.08 -18.80
N SER A 57 -17.81 20.71 -18.18
CA SER A 57 -17.82 22.15 -17.93
C SER A 57 -17.83 22.96 -19.23
N VAL A 58 -17.02 22.55 -20.22
CA VAL A 58 -17.01 23.17 -21.56
C VAL A 58 -18.35 22.95 -22.26
N ALA A 59 -18.90 21.74 -22.20
CA ALA A 59 -20.21 21.45 -22.79
C ALA A 59 -21.31 22.35 -22.19
N LEU A 60 -21.37 22.45 -20.86
CA LEU A 60 -22.32 23.33 -20.17
C LEU A 60 -22.10 24.79 -20.54
N PHE A 61 -20.84 25.25 -20.61
CA PHE A 61 -20.51 26.60 -21.01
C PHE A 61 -21.06 26.91 -22.40
N ILE A 62 -20.87 26.01 -23.37
CA ILE A 62 -21.40 26.15 -24.73
C ILE A 62 -22.93 26.23 -24.70
N PHE A 63 -23.61 25.31 -24.03
CA PHE A 63 -25.07 25.29 -23.97
C PHE A 63 -25.67 26.52 -23.28
N ILE A 64 -24.98 27.12 -22.31
CA ILE A 64 -25.46 28.31 -21.60
C ILE A 64 -25.17 29.59 -22.40
N TYR A 65 -23.96 29.73 -22.94
CA TYR A 65 -23.56 30.94 -23.67
C TYR A 65 -24.16 31.03 -25.07
N PHE A 66 -24.23 29.90 -25.78
CA PHE A 66 -24.84 29.83 -27.12
C PHE A 66 -26.33 29.47 -27.04
N LYS A 67 -27.00 29.84 -25.96
CA LYS A 67 -28.45 29.73 -25.84
C LYS A 67 -29.17 30.82 -26.64
#